data_AF-A0A7C6KNE5-F1
#
_entry.id   AF-A0A7C6KNE5-F1
#
_cell.length_a   1.000
_cell.length_b   1.000
_cell.length_c   1.000
_cell.angle_alpha   90.00
_cell.angle_beta   90.00
_cell.angle_gamma   90.00
#
_symmetry.space_group_name_H-M   'P 1'
#
loop_
_entity.id
_entity.type
_entity.pdbx_description
1 polymer ?
#
loop_
_entity_poly.entity_id
_entity_poly.type
_entity_poly.pdbx_seq_one_letter_code
_entity_poly.pdbx_strand_id
1 'polypeptide(L)'
;MRLFCNYLGRRVLAGEIVDGIFRKYVKSWQKLYVLDAYGLDKSYIDELEKHGCHTIELHEIDTGDVYTIDLQKFYDLAIPKALGKFGIRYYLPLRYWNKLPGTSLARGDATYAV
;
A
#
# COMPACT_ATOMS: atom_id res chain seq x y z
N MET A 1 -0.72 12.38 -8.30
CA MET A 1 -2.16 12.52 -7.97
C MET A 1 -2.46 11.84 -6.64
N ARG A 2 -3.26 12.43 -5.75
CA ARG A 2 -3.60 11.83 -4.44
C ARG A 2 -4.93 11.07 -4.50
N LEU A 3 -4.95 9.85 -3.96
CA LEU A 3 -6.16 9.04 -3.81
C LEU A 3 -6.59 8.98 -2.35
N PHE A 4 -7.90 9.00 -2.12
CA PHE A 4 -8.47 9.04 -0.78
C PHE A 4 -9.48 7.91 -0.61
N CYS A 5 -9.62 7.41 0.61
CA CYS A 5 -10.70 6.52 0.98
C CYS A 5 -11.56 7.12 2.09
N ASN A 6 -12.77 6.59 2.25
CA ASN A 6 -13.60 6.88 3.40
C ASN A 6 -13.34 5.84 4.49
N TYR A 7 -12.93 6.29 5.67
CA TYR A 7 -12.82 5.46 6.86
C TYR A 7 -13.61 6.10 8.00
N LEU A 8 -14.67 5.42 8.44
CA LEU A 8 -15.55 5.86 9.53
C LEU A 8 -16.09 7.29 9.33
N GLY A 9 -16.48 7.63 8.09
CA GLY A 9 -17.01 8.94 7.74
C GLY A 9 -15.92 10.01 7.52
N ARG A 10 -14.64 9.66 7.66
CA ARG A 10 -13.52 10.58 7.43
C ARG A 10 -12.85 10.27 6.10
N ARG A 11 -12.48 11.34 5.38
CA ARG A 11 -11.64 11.24 4.18
C ARG A 11 -10.19 11.07 4.63
N VAL A 12 -9.58 9.94 4.28
CA VAL A 12 -8.20 9.57 4.63
C VAL A 12 -7.39 9.41 3.35
N LEU A 13 -6.14 9.88 3.36
CA LEU A 13 -5.22 9.65 2.24
C LEU A 13 -4.94 8.15 2.13
N ALA A 14 -5.30 7.56 0.99
CA ALA A 14 -5.03 6.16 0.70
C ALA A 14 -3.61 5.97 0.14
N GLY A 15 -3.13 6.94 -0.64
CA GLY A 15 -1.81 6.96 -1.25
C GLY A 15 -1.72 7.98 -2.39
N GLU A 16 -0.61 7.93 -3.11
CA GLU A 16 -0.32 8.87 -4.21
C GLU A 16 0.16 8.13 -5.45
N ILE A 17 -0.31 8.52 -6.63
CA ILE A 17 0.19 8.05 -7.93
C ILE A 17 1.22 9.05 -8.45
N VAL A 18 2.43 8.58 -8.74
CA VAL A 18 3.53 9.34 -9.37
C VAL A 18 4.15 8.45 -10.43
N ASP A 19 4.25 8.93 -11.67
CA ASP A 19 4.86 8.19 -12.80
C ASP A 19 4.33 6.75 -12.98
N GLY A 20 3.00 6.58 -12.85
CA GLY A 20 2.35 5.26 -12.98
C GLY A 20 2.53 4.34 -11.77
N ILE A 21 3.14 4.82 -10.68
CA ILE A 21 3.36 4.08 -9.44
C ILE A 21 2.46 4.62 -8.34
N PHE A 22 1.57 3.77 -7.81
CA PHE A 22 0.80 4.05 -6.61
C PHE A 22 1.59 3.72 -5.35
N ARG A 23 1.91 4.74 -4.55
CA ARG A 23 2.60 4.61 -3.27
C ARG A 23 1.62 4.69 -2.12
N LYS A 24 1.61 3.66 -1.29
CA LYS A 24 0.87 3.61 -0.02
C LYS A 24 1.84 3.46 1.14
N TYR A 25 1.60 4.25 2.18
CA TYR A 25 2.36 4.19 3.42
C TYR A 25 1.56 3.41 4.47
N VAL A 26 2.21 2.42 5.07
CA VAL A 26 1.64 1.55 6.10
C VAL A 26 2.60 1.43 7.28
N LYS A 27 2.07 1.06 8.44
CA LYS A 27 2.87 0.64 9.60
C LYS A 27 2.80 -0.88 9.74
N SER A 28 3.86 -1.51 10.24
CA SER A 28 3.97 -2.96 10.42
C SER A 28 2.79 -3.57 11.19
N TRP A 29 2.27 -2.89 12.21
CA TRP A 29 1.13 -3.34 13.02
C TRP A 29 -0.22 -3.33 12.28
N GLN A 30 -0.31 -2.68 11.12
CA GLN A 30 -1.52 -2.68 10.29
C GLN A 30 -1.64 -3.96 9.44
N LYS A 31 -0.61 -4.81 9.46
CA LYS A 31 -0.59 -6.06 8.72
C LYS A 31 -1.60 -7.06 9.27
N LEU A 32 -2.29 -7.75 8.38
CA LEU A 32 -3.09 -8.92 8.73
C LEU A 32 -2.17 -10.12 8.90
N TYR A 33 -1.75 -10.39 10.15
CA TYR A 33 -0.72 -11.39 10.47
C TYR A 33 -1.00 -12.78 9.90
N VAL A 34 -2.24 -13.26 9.94
CA VAL A 34 -2.60 -14.61 9.44
C VAL A 34 -2.37 -14.79 7.94
N LEU A 35 -2.34 -13.70 7.16
CA LEU A 35 -2.05 -13.73 5.72
C LEU A 35 -0.68 -13.13 5.36
N ASP A 36 0.04 -12.56 6.34
CA ASP A 36 1.21 -11.71 6.12
C ASP A 36 0.96 -10.71 4.98
N ALA A 37 -0.12 -9.92 5.09
CA ALA A 37 -0.60 -9.05 4.01
C ALA A 37 -1.14 -7.71 4.52
N TYR A 38 -1.02 -6.68 3.69
CA TYR A 38 -1.69 -5.39 3.90
C TYR A 38 -3.02 -5.34 3.17
N GLY A 39 -4.03 -4.75 3.81
CA GLY A 39 -5.34 -4.55 3.20
C GLY A 39 -5.38 -3.29 2.36
N LEU A 40 -5.78 -3.43 1.10
CA LEU A 40 -6.02 -2.31 0.20
C LEU A 40 -7.51 -2.16 -0.10
N ASP A 41 -8.09 -0.98 0.15
CA ASP A 41 -9.53 -0.79 -0.02
C ASP A 41 -9.90 -0.83 -1.50
N LYS A 42 -10.92 -1.62 -1.84
CA LYS A 42 -11.43 -1.76 -3.21
C LYS A 42 -11.77 -0.41 -3.84
N SER A 43 -12.27 0.54 -3.04
CA SER A 43 -12.72 1.86 -3.51
C SER A 43 -11.64 2.67 -4.22
N TYR A 44 -10.38 2.60 -3.76
CA TYR A 44 -9.29 3.31 -4.44
C TYR A 44 -8.47 2.40 -5.35
N ILE A 45 -8.46 1.09 -5.07
CA ILE A 45 -7.74 0.13 -5.93
C ILE A 45 -8.34 0.13 -7.34
N ASP A 46 -9.66 0.05 -7.44
CA ASP A 46 -10.36 0.03 -8.73
C ASP A 46 -10.24 1.35 -9.52
N GLU A 47 -9.71 2.40 -8.91
CA GLU A 47 -9.41 3.68 -9.57
C GLU A 47 -7.99 3.71 -10.16
N LEU A 48 -7.06 2.87 -9.68
CA LEU A 48 -5.64 2.92 -10.05
C LEU A 48 -5.43 2.83 -11.57
N GLU A 49 -6.04 1.84 -12.22
CA GLU A 49 -5.89 1.62 -13.66
C GLU A 49 -6.43 2.80 -14.47
N LYS A 50 -7.56 3.39 -14.06
CA LYS A 50 -8.16 4.57 -14.69
C LYS A 50 -7.25 5.80 -14.64
N HIS A 51 -6.27 5.80 -13.74
CA HIS A 51 -5.31 6.86 -13.54
C HIS A 51 -3.91 6.51 -14.07
N GLY A 52 -3.81 5.50 -14.94
CA GLY A 52 -2.54 5.11 -15.58
C GLY A 52 -1.55 4.46 -14.62
N CYS A 53 -2.00 3.98 -13.46
CA CYS A 53 -1.17 3.22 -12.55
C CYS A 53 -0.93 1.82 -13.12
N HIS A 54 0.31 1.36 -13.08
CA HIS A 54 0.70 0.00 -13.45
C HIS A 54 1.50 -0.70 -12.33
N THR A 55 1.97 0.04 -11.31
CA THR A 55 2.76 -0.52 -10.21
C THR A 55 2.22 -0.06 -8.86
N ILE A 56 2.17 -0.96 -7.87
CA ILE A 56 1.87 -0.63 -6.47
C ILE A 56 3.14 -0.75 -5.65
N GLU A 57 3.43 0.27 -4.83
CA GLU A 57 4.45 0.25 -3.78
C GLU A 57 3.82 0.39 -2.40
N LEU A 58 4.17 -0.53 -1.49
CA LEU A 58 3.88 -0.45 -0.07
C LEU A 58 5.16 -0.04 0.66
N HIS A 59 5.11 1.11 1.32
CA HIS A 59 6.18 1.66 2.14
C HIS A 59 5.83 1.41 3.60
N GLU A 60 6.51 0.47 4.24
CA GLU A 60 6.36 0.17 5.66
C GLU A 60 7.25 1.13 6.47
N ILE A 61 6.65 2.22 6.96
CA ILE A 61 7.40 3.41 7.41
C ILE A 61 8.22 3.18 8.68
N ASP A 62 7.85 2.21 9.50
CA ASP A 62 8.50 1.90 10.78
C ASP A 62 9.66 0.92 10.65
N THR A 63 9.72 0.15 9.56
CA THR A 63 10.84 -0.76 9.28
C THR A 63 11.72 -0.28 8.12
N GLY A 64 11.21 0.64 7.29
CA GLY A 64 11.88 1.09 6.07
C GLY A 64 11.76 0.10 4.92
N ASP A 65 10.98 -0.98 5.08
CA ASP A 65 10.75 -1.95 4.01
C ASP A 65 9.88 -1.36 2.91
N VAL A 66 10.26 -1.65 1.66
CA VAL A 66 9.46 -1.30 0.47
C VAL A 66 9.14 -2.55 -0.32
N TYR A 67 7.85 -2.76 -0.58
CA TYR A 67 7.35 -3.89 -1.37
C TYR A 67 6.71 -3.36 -2.64
N THR A 68 7.05 -3.95 -3.79
CA THR A 68 6.51 -3.54 -5.10
C THR A 68 5.88 -4.71 -5.86
N ILE A 69 4.83 -4.43 -6.62
CA ILE A 69 4.19 -5.39 -7.51
C ILE A 69 3.54 -4.68 -8.71
N ASP A 70 3.47 -5.39 -9.83
CA ASP A 70 2.63 -5.02 -10.97
C ASP A 70 1.13 -5.04 -10.58
N LEU A 71 0.38 -4.05 -11.06
CA LEU A 71 -1.04 -3.87 -10.73
C LEU A 71 -1.90 -5.03 -11.23
N GLN A 72 -1.65 -5.54 -12.44
CA GLN A 72 -2.42 -6.66 -13.00
C GLN A 72 -2.15 -7.92 -12.17
N LYS A 73 -0.88 -8.21 -11.87
CA LYS A 73 -0.51 -9.33 -10.99
C LYS A 73 -1.14 -9.22 -9.61
N PHE A 74 -1.29 -8.00 -9.08
CA PHE A 74 -2.01 -7.80 -7.82
C PHE A 74 -3.48 -8.20 -7.95
N TYR A 75 -4.19 -7.76 -8.99
CA TYR A 75 -5.58 -8.16 -9.21
C TYR A 75 -5.76 -9.67 -9.37
N ASP A 76 -4.86 -10.33 -10.10
CA ASP A 76 -4.96 -11.76 -10.38
C ASP A 76 -4.77 -12.63 -9.12
N LEU A 77 -3.98 -12.16 -8.15
CA LEU A 77 -3.57 -12.95 -6.99
C LEU A 77 -4.21 -12.49 -5.66
N ALA A 78 -4.74 -11.27 -5.59
CA ALA A 78 -5.25 -10.72 -4.36
C ALA A 78 -6.57 -11.39 -3.92
N ILE A 79 -6.71 -11.57 -2.62
CA ILE A 79 -7.86 -12.20 -1.99
C ILE A 79 -8.80 -11.08 -1.49
N PRO A 80 -10.00 -10.91 -2.07
CA PRO A 80 -10.97 -9.97 -1.55
C PRO A 80 -11.56 -10.48 -0.23
N LYS A 81 -11.58 -9.63 0.80
CA LYS A 81 -12.23 -9.90 2.10
C LYS A 81 -12.93 -8.66 2.61
N ALA A 82 -14.12 -8.84 3.18
CA ALA A 82 -14.76 -7.86 4.05
C ALA A 82 -14.34 -8.17 5.49
N LEU A 83 -13.64 -7.23 6.15
CA LEU A 83 -13.20 -7.40 7.55
C LEU A 83 -13.67 -6.22 8.39
N GLY A 84 -14.49 -6.51 9.40
CA GLY A 84 -14.94 -5.53 10.40
C GLY A 84 -15.70 -4.36 9.77
N LYS A 85 -15.30 -3.12 10.13
CA LYS A 85 -15.93 -1.88 9.64
C LYS A 85 -15.37 -1.40 8.29
N PHE A 86 -14.42 -2.13 7.73
CA PHE A 86 -13.88 -1.82 6.41
C PHE A 86 -14.79 -2.40 5.35
N GLY A 87 -14.96 -1.69 4.23
CA GLY A 87 -15.56 -2.27 3.03
C GLY A 87 -14.71 -3.43 2.48
N ILE A 88 -14.97 -3.84 1.24
CA ILE A 88 -14.14 -4.88 0.60
C ILE A 88 -12.69 -4.39 0.52
N ARG A 89 -11.77 -5.23 0.99
CA ARG A 89 -10.33 -5.04 0.89
C ARG A 89 -9.71 -6.18 0.14
N TYR A 90 -8.75 -5.85 -0.71
CA TYR A 90 -7.86 -6.83 -1.34
C TYR A 90 -6.65 -7.05 -0.45
N TYR A 91 -6.32 -8.31 -0.21
CA TYR A 91 -5.14 -8.73 0.53
C TYR A 91 -4.28 -9.62 -0.36
N LEU A 92 -3.00 -9.29 -0.49
CA LEU A 92 -2.02 -10.14 -1.17
C LEU A 92 -0.86 -10.44 -0.21
N PRO A 93 -0.62 -11.72 0.15
CA PRO A 93 0.52 -12.11 0.98
C PRO A 93 1.85 -11.56 0.47
N LEU A 94 2.70 -11.05 1.36
CA LEU A 94 3.96 -10.38 1.01
C LEU A 94 4.93 -11.27 0.22
N ARG A 95 4.82 -12.60 0.33
CA ARG A 95 5.58 -13.55 -0.51
C ARG A 95 5.38 -13.40 -2.03
N TYR A 96 4.31 -12.74 -2.47
CA TYR A 96 4.05 -12.48 -3.90
C TYR A 96 4.61 -11.14 -4.39
N TRP A 97 5.06 -10.30 -3.47
CA TRP A 97 5.63 -8.98 -3.74
C TRP A 97 7.14 -9.08 -3.92
N ASN A 98 7.68 -8.16 -4.71
CA ASN A 98 9.12 -7.97 -4.78
C ASN A 98 9.51 -7.02 -3.65
N LYS A 99 10.27 -7.51 -2.67
CA LYS A 99 10.87 -6.64 -1.66
C LYS A 99 12.05 -5.92 -2.30
N LEU A 100 12.00 -4.59 -2.34
CA LEU A 100 13.13 -3.80 -2.80
C LEU A 100 14.27 -3.92 -1.79
N PRO A 101 15.53 -3.95 -2.23
CA PRO A 101 16.67 -3.85 -1.33
C PRO A 101 16.47 -2.59 -0.50
N GLY A 102 16.43 -2.72 0.82
CA GLY A 102 16.37 -1.56 1.69
C GLY A 102 17.54 -0.66 1.32
N THR A 103 17.25 0.56 0.88
CA THR A 103 18.28 1.59 0.89
C THR A 103 18.66 1.69 2.36
N SER A 104 19.81 1.13 2.74
CA SER A 104 20.39 1.39 4.04
C SER A 104 20.47 2.90 4.11
N LEU A 105 19.54 3.53 4.84
CA LEU A 105 19.73 4.89 5.27
C LEU A 105 21.00 4.80 6.11
N ALA A 106 22.12 5.20 5.51
CA ALA A 106 23.30 5.53 6.26
C ALA A 106 22.80 6.43 7.40
N ARG A 107 23.05 6.03 8.65
CA ARG A 107 22.86 6.90 9.79
C ARG A 107 23.64 8.18 9.49
N GLY A 108 22.93 9.24 9.15
CA GLY A 108 23.51 10.50 8.71
C GLY A 108 22.39 11.49 8.47
N ASP A 109 22.06 12.22 9.54
CA ASP A 109 21.43 13.53 9.52
C ASP A 109 20.06 13.66 8.85
N ALA A 110 19.02 13.29 9.59
CA ALA A 110 17.67 13.81 9.35
C ALA A 110 17.25 14.72 10.51
N THR A 111 17.72 15.97 10.45
CA THR A 111 17.13 17.09 11.17
C THR A 111 15.77 17.36 10.55
N TYR A 112 14.69 16.84 11.15
CA TYR A 112 13.35 17.35 10.86
C TYR A 112 13.09 18.52 11.80
N ALA A 113 13.17 19.73 11.25
CA ALA A 113 12.76 20.95 11.91
C ALA A 113 11.25 20.90 12.25
N VAL A 114 10.96 21.47 13.41
CA VAL A 114 9.64 21.65 14.05
C VAL A 114 8.68 22.44 13.17
#